data_AF-A0A965Q0R8-F1
#
_entry.id   AF-A0A965Q0R8-F1
#
_cell.length_a   1.000
_cell.length_b   1.000
_cell.length_c   1.000
_cell.angle_alpha   90.00
_cell.angle_beta   90.00
_cell.angle_gamma   90.00
#
_symmetry.space_group_name_H-M   'P 1'
#
loop_
_entity.id
_entity.type
_entity.pdbx_description
1 polymer ?
#
loop_
_entity_poly.entity_id
_entity_poly.type
_entity_poly.pdbx_seq_one_letter_code
_entity_poly.pdbx_strand_id
1 'polypeptide(L)' 'AGGKDYLESLNPDSLKTITAIVEPSLATALPDAKFQFERHGYFVADQVDHAAGKPVFNFAVGLKDSFGK' A
#
# COMPACT_ATOMS: atom_id res chain seq x y z
N ALA A 1 16.97 20.07 -11.87
CA ALA A 1 17.56 20.78 -10.72
C ALA A 1 17.92 22.19 -11.17
N GLY A 2 17.21 23.21 -10.68
CA GLY A 2 17.28 24.58 -11.22
C GLY A 2 16.69 25.63 -10.28
N GLY A 3 17.07 25.62 -9.01
CA GLY A 3 16.74 26.68 -8.05
C GLY A 3 15.31 26.69 -7.47
N LYS A 4 14.44 25.74 -7.83
CA LYS A 4 13.14 25.54 -7.16
C LYS A 4 13.30 24.85 -5.81
N ASP A 5 12.48 25.25 -4.84
CA ASP A 5 12.33 24.55 -3.57
C ASP A 5 11.84 23.12 -3.84
N TYR A 6 12.50 22.14 -3.22
CA TYR A 6 12.16 20.73 -3.40
C TYR A 6 10.76 20.42 -2.84
N LEU A 7 10.28 21.22 -1.87
CA LEU A 7 8.93 21.10 -1.33
C LEU A 7 7.86 21.38 -2.40
N GLU A 8 8.12 22.28 -3.34
CA GLU A 8 7.23 22.56 -4.48
C GLU A 8 7.18 21.41 -5.49
N SER A 9 8.13 20.48 -5.42
CA SER A 9 8.22 19.32 -6.33
C SER A 9 7.66 18.04 -5.71
N LEU A 10 7.10 18.10 -4.49
CA LEU A 10 6.49 16.95 -3.85
C LEU A 10 5.23 16.53 -4.61
N ASN A 11 5.07 15.22 -4.78
CA ASN A 11 3.86 14.67 -5.40
C ASN A 11 2.69 14.73 -4.40
N PRO A 12 1.64 15.53 -4.66
CA PRO A 12 0.47 15.58 -3.78
C PRO A 12 -0.28 14.24 -3.72
N ASP A 13 -0.14 13.40 -4.75
CA ASP A 13 -0.79 12.09 -4.85
C ASP A 13 0.10 10.93 -4.34
N SER A 14 1.17 11.24 -3.61
CA SER A 14 2.11 10.23 -3.09
C SER A 14 1.50 9.26 -2.07
N LEU A 15 0.39 9.65 -1.43
CA LEU A 15 -0.34 8.83 -0.47
C LEU A 15 -1.85 8.98 -0.68
N LYS A 16 -2.55 7.84 -0.75
CA LYS A 16 -4.00 7.79 -0.74
C LYS A 16 -4.47 6.70 0.22
N THR A 17 -5.23 7.10 1.23
CA THR A 17 -5.87 6.17 2.18
C THR A 17 -7.28 5.86 1.71
N ILE A 18 -7.64 4.58 1.70
CA ILE A 18 -8.99 4.11 1.35
C ILE A 18 -9.49 3.12 2.40
N THR A 19 -10.80 3.05 2.57
CA THR A 19 -11.45 1.95 3.29
C THR A 19 -11.83 0.87 2.29
N ALA A 20 -11.45 -0.37 2.59
CA ALA A 20 -11.69 -1.53 1.72
C ALA A 20 -12.15 -2.74 2.55
N ILE A 21 -12.63 -3.77 1.86
CA ILE A 21 -12.97 -5.06 2.45
C ILE A 21 -11.92 -6.07 2.01
N VAL A 22 -11.41 -6.85 2.96
CA VAL A 22 -10.48 -7.96 2.73
C VAL A 22 -11.06 -9.24 3.29
N GLU A 23 -10.49 -10.38 2.91
CA GLU A 23 -10.91 -11.68 3.43
C GLU A 23 -10.67 -11.81 4.96
N PRO A 24 -11.50 -12.58 5.69
CA PRO A 24 -11.37 -12.73 7.14
C PRO A 24 -10.02 -13.28 7.63
N SER A 25 -9.34 -14.11 6.83
CA SER A 25 -8.00 -14.65 7.11
C SER A 25 -6.97 -13.56 7.40
N LEU A 26 -7.10 -12.40 6.76
CA LEU A 26 -6.19 -11.27 6.89
C LEU A 26 -6.40 -10.46 8.18
N ALA A 27 -7.47 -10.71 8.94
CA ALA A 27 -7.74 -10.01 10.20
C ALA A 27 -6.73 -10.33 11.32
N THR A 28 -5.96 -11.40 11.16
CA THR A 28 -4.95 -11.88 12.13
C THR A 28 -3.54 -11.89 11.54
N ALA A 29 -3.32 -11.17 10.44
CA ALA A 29 -2.01 -11.05 9.84
C ALA A 29 -1.01 -10.48 10.87
N LEU A 30 0.20 -11.04 10.89
CA LEU A 30 1.27 -10.50 11.71
C LEU A 30 1.75 -9.17 11.10
N PRO A 31 2.17 -8.20 11.92
CA PRO A 31 2.88 -7.02 11.43
C PRO A 31 4.04 -7.42 10.51
N ASP A 32 4.27 -6.66 9.44
CA ASP A 32 5.26 -6.94 8.38
C ASP A 32 4.98 -8.16 7.49
N ALA A 33 3.87 -8.87 7.69
CA ALA A 33 3.46 -9.95 6.79
C ALA A 33 3.12 -9.40 5.39
N LYS A 34 3.55 -10.13 4.35
CA LYS A 34 3.49 -9.71 2.95
C LYS A 34 2.48 -10.58 2.19
N PHE A 35 1.63 -9.94 1.40
CA PHE A 35 0.54 -10.58 0.69
C PHE A 35 0.46 -10.09 -0.75
N GLN A 36 0.00 -10.95 -1.64
CA GLN A 36 -0.49 -10.54 -2.96
C GLN A 36 -2.00 -10.45 -2.90
N PHE A 37 -2.56 -9.24 -3.00
CA PHE A 37 -3.99 -9.09 -3.20
C PHE A 37 -4.29 -9.32 -4.68
N GLU A 38 -5.12 -10.32 -4.96
CA GLU A 38 -5.36 -10.78 -6.32
C GLU A 38 -5.77 -9.62 -7.23
N ARG A 39 -5.10 -9.52 -8.38
CA ARG A 39 -5.31 -8.49 -9.41
C ARG A 39 -5.01 -7.04 -8.99
N HIS A 40 -4.62 -6.78 -7.75
CA HIS A 40 -4.32 -5.43 -7.26
C HIS A 40 -2.80 -5.20 -7.16
N GLY A 41 -2.08 -6.09 -6.49
CA GLY A 41 -0.65 -5.93 -6.25
C GLY A 41 -0.19 -6.58 -4.96
N TYR A 42 1.00 -6.18 -4.53
CA TYR A 42 1.61 -6.65 -3.29
C TYR A 42 1.39 -5.63 -2.18
N PHE A 43 1.04 -6.14 -1.02
CA PHE A 43 0.72 -5.37 0.17
C PHE A 43 1.48 -5.92 1.37
N VAL A 44 1.72 -5.07 2.36
CA VAL A 44 2.30 -5.45 3.65
C VAL A 44 1.36 -5.03 4.77
N ALA A 45 1.17 -5.89 5.77
CA ALA A 45 0.51 -5.50 7.01
C ALA A 45 1.37 -4.45 7.71
N ASP A 46 0.80 -3.27 7.94
CA ASP A 46 1.56 -2.15 8.51
C ASP A 46 2.19 -2.53 9.86
N GLN A 47 3.44 -2.11 10.11
CA GLN A 47 4.17 -2.53 11.30
C GLN A 47 3.65 -1.90 12.60
N VAL A 48 2.98 -0.74 12.49
CA VAL A 48 2.59 0.11 13.61
C VAL A 48 1.07 0.17 13.73
N ASP A 49 0.38 0.35 12.62
CA ASP A 49 -1.05 0.61 12.56
C ASP A 49 -1.90 -0.66 12.44
N HIS A 50 -1.31 -1.78 12.02
CA HIS A 50 -2.01 -3.05 11.92
C HIS A 50 -2.22 -3.68 13.30
N ALA A 51 -3.47 -4.00 13.63
CA ALA A 51 -3.81 -4.72 14.85
C ALA A 51 -4.98 -5.68 14.60
N ALA A 52 -5.12 -6.69 15.47
CA ALA A 52 -6.26 -7.59 15.44
C ALA A 52 -7.59 -6.80 15.51
N GLY A 53 -8.46 -6.98 14.52
CA GLY A 53 -9.73 -6.23 14.40
C GLY A 53 -9.60 -4.83 13.78
N LYS A 54 -8.38 -4.36 13.50
CA LYS A 54 -8.09 -3.12 12.77
C LYS A 54 -7.03 -3.40 11.69
N PRO A 55 -7.41 -4.09 10.61
CA PRO A 55 -6.48 -4.42 9.54
C PRO A 55 -6.06 -3.16 8.79
N VAL A 56 -4.75 -2.89 8.75
CA VAL A 56 -4.13 -1.84 7.95
C VAL A 56 -3.08 -2.47 7.04
N PHE A 57 -3.13 -2.12 5.75
CA PHE A 57 -2.23 -2.65 4.74
C PHE A 57 -1.68 -1.53 3.87
N ASN A 58 -0.36 -1.55 3.67
CA ASN A 58 0.33 -0.62 2.79
C ASN A 58 0.54 -1.26 1.42
N PHE A 59 0.26 -0.51 0.36
CA PHE A 59 0.55 -0.92 -1.01
C PHE A 59 2.04 -0.82 -1.29
N ALA A 60 2.68 -1.97 -1.54
CA ALA A 60 4.11 -2.02 -1.81
C ALA A 60 4.40 -1.76 -3.30
N VAL A 61 3.75 -2.52 -4.19
CA VAL A 61 3.92 -2.36 -5.64
C VAL A 61 2.77 -3.02 -6.40
N GLY A 62 2.42 -2.46 -7.55
CA GLY A 62 1.45 -3.05 -8.46
C GLY A 62 1.93 -4.34 -9.10
N LEU A 63 0.99 -5.12 -9.63
CA LEU A 63 1.35 -6.26 -10.47
C LEU A 63 2.02 -5.78 -11.76
N LYS A 64 2.85 -6.63 -12.34
CA LYS A 64 3.43 -6.36 -13.65
C LYS A 64 2.31 -6.28 -14.68
N ASP A 65 2.11 -5.10 -15.24
CA ASP A 65 1.25 -4.95 -16.40
C ASP A 65 1.92 -5.60 -17.61
N SER A 66 1.17 -6.41 -18.35
CA SER A 66 1.62 -7.09 -19.57
C SER A 66 1.08 -6.41 -20.84
N PHE A 67 0.25 -5.38 -20.69
CA PHE A 67 -0.32 -4.63 -21.81
C PHE A 67 0.46 -3.35 -22.07
N GLY A 68 1.56 -3.48 -22.82
CA GLY A 68 2.03 -2.45 -23.75
C GLY A 68 3.01 -1.40 -23.20
N LYS A 69 4.20 -1.37 -23.81
CA LYS A 69 5.04 -0.17 -23.92
C LYS A 69 4.39 0.85 -24.85
#